data_AF-A0A838YPH6-F1
#
_entry.id   AF-A0A838YPH6-F1
#
_cell.length_a   1.000
_cell.length_b   1.000
_cell.length_c   1.000
_cell.angle_alpha   90.00
_cell.angle_beta   90.00
_cell.angle_gamma   90.00
#
_symmetry.space_group_name_H-M   'P 1'
#
loop_
_entity.id
_entity.type
_entity.pdbx_description
1 polymer ?
#
loop_
_entity_poly.entity_id
_entity_poly.type
_entity_poly.pdbx_seq_one_letter_code
_entity_poly.pdbx_strand_id
1 'polypeptide(L)'
;MKVIIIGAHGEAKELINRISSGWSISVVDIDQDKLRNFTTNRQIEKIQGDGTSALVLRKAGLDQATAVVTLTVDDEVNLEILKIAKQNNILRLSSVINQSVNLNKYKEMDVEVVEPNILLARRFEHILEPRRVVSQAFAGGRAEAIEIEISSDSPVRGKTLREIGSDYYIVGALLRKGKVIIPHGDTEIETGDLVTIVLQSGAFSNVINLFSGSESRFPLEFGKDVFVILENENNLKNLSESEFYIRNTKATSLQLLTKEDLFENNLETTQETLKAVLKDQEFDTTYKSKISNKDIDKFMNDNSVGTIFYPIEETTSRAKIRYMLNIASKTNTPILFSRSTYPYKTIGLLMNNNFDENSSNSIAFDLASAMSSNLVAININQPKFLQQDSEKQLAGTIEKLQDLALSHEVQLDIETHEGNEAKIFSEQTSKFDLSIVSSSATQTWQGRKIVEFVSKNSKCSVLYIPG
;
A
#
# COMPACT_ATOMS: atom_id res chain seq x y z
N MET A 1 16.73 -27.39 -27.25
CA MET A 1 17.56 -26.45 -26.44
C MET A 1 18.11 -27.22 -25.24
N LYS A 2 19.27 -26.85 -24.68
CA LYS A 2 19.84 -27.53 -23.50
C LYS A 2 19.94 -26.57 -22.31
N VAL A 3 19.56 -27.05 -21.13
CA VAL A 3 19.69 -26.34 -19.85
C VAL A 3 20.48 -27.19 -18.86
N ILE A 4 21.40 -26.54 -18.14
CA ILE A 4 22.11 -27.12 -17.00
C ILE A 4 21.51 -26.53 -15.73
N ILE A 5 21.07 -27.41 -14.83
CA ILE A 5 20.53 -27.05 -13.52
C ILE A 5 21.52 -27.54 -12.46
N ILE A 6 21.98 -26.65 -11.58
CA ILE A 6 22.91 -26.99 -10.51
C ILE A 6 22.15 -26.99 -9.18
N GLY A 7 22.18 -28.12 -8.47
CA GLY A 7 21.40 -28.39 -7.26
C GLY A 7 20.23 -29.32 -7.54
N ALA A 8 20.26 -30.53 -7.00
CA ALA A 8 19.22 -31.55 -7.14
C ALA A 8 18.22 -31.48 -5.97
N HIS A 9 17.46 -30.38 -5.88
CA HIS A 9 16.58 -30.07 -4.73
C HIS A 9 15.10 -29.95 -5.17
N GLY A 10 14.20 -29.64 -4.25
CA GLY A 10 12.76 -29.57 -4.55
C GLY A 10 12.44 -28.60 -5.70
N GLU A 11 13.10 -27.45 -5.71
CA GLU A 11 12.98 -26.39 -6.71
C GLU A 11 13.37 -26.90 -8.10
N ALA A 12 14.47 -27.64 -8.21
CA ALA A 12 14.92 -28.23 -9.47
C ALA A 12 13.89 -29.22 -10.00
N LYS A 13 13.31 -30.05 -9.12
CA LYS A 13 12.28 -31.02 -9.50
C LYS A 13 11.04 -30.33 -10.05
N GLU A 14 10.56 -29.29 -9.37
CA GLU A 14 9.40 -28.51 -9.81
C GLU A 14 9.65 -27.78 -11.13
N LEU A 15 10.84 -27.19 -11.31
CA LEU A 15 11.25 -26.55 -12.56
C LEU A 15 11.24 -27.55 -13.73
N ILE A 16 11.85 -28.73 -13.53
CA ILE A 16 11.94 -29.78 -14.55
C ILE A 16 10.55 -30.26 -14.99
N ASN A 17 9.61 -30.34 -14.05
CA ASN A 17 8.24 -30.75 -14.35
C ASN A 17 7.44 -29.69 -15.13
N ARG A 18 7.84 -28.41 -15.09
CA ARG A 18 7.12 -27.29 -15.73
C ARG A 18 7.74 -26.83 -17.05
N ILE A 19 9.05 -27.01 -17.23
CA ILE A 19 9.74 -26.59 -18.45
C ILE A 19 9.24 -27.40 -19.66
N SER A 20 9.16 -26.79 -20.85
CA SER A 20 8.58 -27.41 -22.04
C SER A 20 9.36 -28.64 -22.53
N SER A 21 8.70 -29.53 -23.26
CA SER A 21 9.26 -30.82 -23.71
C SER A 21 10.49 -30.68 -24.62
N GLY A 22 10.67 -29.54 -25.29
CA GLY A 22 11.81 -29.26 -26.20
C GLY A 22 13.17 -28.98 -25.53
N TRP A 23 13.23 -29.07 -24.21
CA TRP A 23 14.46 -28.92 -23.43
C TRP A 23 15.09 -30.26 -23.07
N SER A 24 16.37 -30.41 -23.39
CA SER A 24 17.26 -31.43 -22.82
C SER A 24 17.86 -30.88 -21.52
N ILE A 25 17.83 -31.69 -20.46
CA ILE A 25 18.11 -31.22 -19.10
C ILE A 25 19.26 -32.04 -18.51
N SER A 26 20.27 -31.34 -18.01
CA SER A 26 21.33 -31.92 -17.17
C SER A 26 21.25 -31.34 -15.77
N VAL A 27 21.25 -32.21 -14.77
CA VAL A 27 21.24 -31.85 -13.34
C VAL A 27 22.59 -32.21 -12.74
N VAL A 28 23.24 -31.22 -12.14
CA VAL A 28 24.54 -31.35 -11.48
C VAL A 28 24.35 -31.20 -9.96
N ASP A 29 24.92 -32.12 -9.19
CA ASP A 29 25.02 -31.99 -7.73
C ASP A 29 26.29 -32.69 -7.25
N ILE A 30 26.86 -32.21 -6.15
CA ILE A 30 28.05 -32.83 -5.55
C ILE A 30 27.68 -34.08 -4.75
N ASP A 31 26.46 -34.14 -4.22
CA ASP A 31 25.94 -35.21 -3.39
C ASP A 31 25.35 -36.33 -4.26
N GLN A 32 26.05 -37.48 -4.26
CA GLN A 32 25.66 -38.65 -5.04
C GLN A 32 24.34 -39.26 -4.56
N ASP A 33 24.08 -39.24 -3.25
CA ASP A 33 22.87 -39.83 -2.69
C ASP A 33 21.66 -38.97 -3.04
N LYS A 34 21.78 -37.63 -2.99
CA LYS A 34 20.76 -36.72 -3.51
C LYS A 34 20.46 -37.01 -4.98
N LEU A 35 21.47 -37.06 -5.85
CA LEU A 35 21.26 -37.36 -7.28
C LEU A 35 20.63 -38.73 -7.51
N ARG A 36 21.06 -39.76 -6.77
CA ARG A 36 20.49 -41.11 -6.88
C ARG A 36 18.99 -41.09 -6.58
N ASN A 37 18.60 -40.40 -5.51
CA ASN A 37 17.21 -40.30 -5.05
C ASN A 37 16.38 -39.25 -5.82
N PHE A 38 17.03 -38.36 -6.57
CA PHE A 38 16.39 -37.29 -7.32
C PHE A 38 15.56 -37.83 -8.49
N THR A 39 14.25 -37.95 -8.31
CA THR A 39 13.32 -38.52 -9.30
C THR A 39 12.43 -37.44 -9.88
N THR A 40 12.30 -37.42 -11.21
CA THR A 40 11.47 -36.46 -11.95
C THR A 40 10.61 -37.19 -12.97
N ASN A 41 9.55 -36.55 -13.46
CA ASN A 41 8.65 -37.15 -14.46
C ASN A 41 9.22 -37.08 -15.88
N ARG A 42 10.43 -36.56 -16.04
CA ARG A 42 11.11 -36.38 -17.33
C ARG A 42 12.47 -37.08 -17.34
N GLN A 43 12.91 -37.45 -18.52
CA GLN A 43 14.27 -37.96 -18.69
C GLN A 43 15.27 -36.81 -18.50
N ILE A 44 16.22 -37.00 -17.60
CA ILE A 44 17.28 -36.04 -17.27
C ILE A 44 18.63 -36.74 -17.25
N GLU A 45 19.69 -36.01 -17.58
CA GLU A 45 21.07 -36.44 -17.34
C GLU A 45 21.47 -36.05 -15.92
N LYS A 46 21.90 -37.02 -15.11
CA LYS A 46 22.36 -36.79 -13.74
C LYS A 46 23.88 -36.83 -13.69
N ILE A 47 24.50 -35.79 -13.17
CA ILE A 47 25.95 -35.63 -13.18
C ILE A 47 26.43 -35.31 -11.79
N GLN A 48 27.11 -36.27 -11.19
CA GLN A 48 27.79 -36.04 -9.92
C GLN A 48 29.06 -35.22 -10.15
N GLY A 49 29.22 -34.13 -9.41
CA GLY A 49 30.45 -33.34 -9.38
C GLY A 49 30.25 -31.96 -8.79
N ASP A 50 31.37 -31.27 -8.57
CA ASP A 50 31.39 -29.87 -8.16
C ASP A 50 30.98 -28.96 -9.34
N GLY A 51 29.92 -28.17 -9.16
CA GLY A 51 29.42 -27.24 -10.16
C GLY A 51 30.42 -26.13 -10.51
N THR A 52 31.33 -25.78 -9.61
CA THR A 52 32.40 -24.79 -9.86
C THR A 52 33.51 -25.33 -10.77
N SER A 53 33.48 -26.62 -11.10
CA SER A 53 34.43 -27.23 -12.02
C SER A 53 33.97 -27.10 -13.48
N ALA A 54 34.75 -26.38 -14.29
CA ALA A 54 34.52 -26.29 -15.73
C ALA A 54 34.49 -27.67 -16.43
N LEU A 55 35.25 -28.65 -15.94
CA LEU A 55 35.23 -30.02 -16.48
C LEU A 55 33.90 -30.72 -16.20
N VAL A 56 33.33 -30.53 -15.01
CA VAL A 56 32.01 -31.09 -14.65
C VAL A 56 30.91 -30.43 -15.49
N LEU A 57 30.96 -29.10 -15.64
CA LEU A 57 30.00 -28.38 -16.48
C LEU A 57 30.11 -28.80 -17.95
N ARG A 58 31.32 -29.00 -18.49
CA ARG A 58 31.50 -29.54 -19.85
C ARG A 58 30.94 -30.95 -19.99
N LYS A 59 31.12 -31.82 -18.99
CA LYS A 59 30.46 -33.13 -18.94
C LYS A 59 28.93 -33.00 -18.92
N ALA A 60 28.40 -31.91 -18.34
CA ALA A 60 26.98 -31.54 -18.40
C ALA A 60 26.54 -30.90 -19.72
N GLY A 61 27.42 -30.81 -20.71
CA GLY A 61 27.12 -30.26 -22.02
C GLY A 61 27.08 -28.74 -22.05
N LEU A 62 27.93 -28.08 -21.25
CA LEU A 62 28.08 -26.62 -21.23
C LEU A 62 28.24 -26.02 -22.63
N ASP A 63 29.02 -26.68 -23.49
CA ASP A 63 29.29 -26.24 -24.86
C ASP A 63 28.05 -26.19 -25.76
N GLN A 64 26.98 -26.92 -25.40
CA GLN A 64 25.70 -26.91 -26.11
C GLN A 64 24.56 -26.28 -25.30
N ALA A 65 24.86 -25.83 -24.09
CA ALA A 65 23.88 -25.26 -23.20
C ALA A 65 23.46 -23.86 -23.70
N THR A 66 22.16 -23.65 -23.72
CA THR A 66 21.55 -22.34 -24.02
C THR A 66 21.12 -21.61 -22.76
N ALA A 67 21.12 -22.30 -21.62
CA ALA A 67 20.75 -21.75 -20.32
C ALA A 67 21.48 -22.48 -19.17
N VAL A 68 21.76 -21.74 -18.09
CA VAL A 68 22.28 -22.28 -16.83
C VAL A 68 21.44 -21.71 -15.69
N VAL A 69 20.98 -22.61 -14.80
CA VAL A 69 20.19 -22.27 -13.61
C VAL A 69 20.91 -22.79 -12.36
N THR A 70 21.24 -21.89 -11.43
CA THR A 70 21.87 -22.23 -10.15
C THR A 70 20.86 -22.20 -9.02
N LEU A 71 20.69 -23.33 -8.34
CA LEU A 71 19.73 -23.56 -7.25
C LEU A 71 20.41 -24.06 -5.98
N THR A 72 21.70 -23.76 -5.80
CA THR A 72 22.42 -24.14 -4.57
C THR A 72 22.15 -23.14 -3.46
N VAL A 73 22.39 -23.56 -2.22
CA VAL A 73 22.21 -22.76 -1.01
C VAL A 73 23.31 -21.72 -0.77
N ASP A 74 24.34 -21.70 -1.61
CA ASP A 74 25.51 -20.84 -1.46
C ASP A 74 25.62 -19.87 -2.63
N ASP A 75 25.48 -18.57 -2.34
CA ASP A 75 25.56 -17.51 -3.35
C ASP A 75 26.94 -17.38 -3.99
N GLU A 76 28.02 -17.68 -3.26
CA GLU A 76 29.39 -17.62 -3.81
C GLU A 76 29.60 -18.72 -4.84
N VAL A 77 29.12 -19.94 -4.53
CA VAL A 77 29.11 -21.08 -5.46
C VAL A 77 28.27 -20.75 -6.69
N ASN A 78 27.06 -20.23 -6.51
CA ASN A 78 26.18 -19.84 -7.61
C ASN A 78 26.85 -18.81 -8.53
N LEU A 79 27.40 -17.72 -7.97
CA LEU A 79 28.10 -16.68 -8.72
C LEU A 79 29.28 -17.24 -9.51
N GLU A 80 30.06 -18.15 -8.93
CA GLU A 80 31.22 -18.73 -9.62
C GLU A 80 30.81 -19.60 -10.81
N ILE A 81 29.77 -20.43 -10.65
CA ILE A 81 29.20 -21.23 -11.75
C ILE A 81 28.72 -20.32 -12.89
N LEU A 82 28.02 -19.23 -12.55
CA LEU A 82 27.49 -18.29 -13.53
C LEU A 82 28.60 -17.54 -14.27
N LYS A 83 29.73 -17.24 -13.61
CA LYS A 83 30.91 -16.68 -14.29
C LYS A 83 31.46 -17.63 -15.33
N ILE A 84 31.59 -18.92 -14.99
CA ILE A 84 32.06 -19.95 -15.93
C ILE A 84 31.08 -20.05 -17.12
N ALA A 85 29.77 -20.06 -16.85
CA ALA A 85 28.75 -20.10 -17.89
C ALA A 85 28.82 -18.87 -18.82
N LYS A 86 28.99 -17.67 -18.26
CA LYS A 86 29.13 -16.42 -19.00
C LYS A 86 30.38 -16.39 -19.88
N GLN A 87 31.51 -16.90 -19.38
CA GLN A 87 32.75 -17.06 -20.15
C GLN A 87 32.59 -18.04 -21.33
N ASN A 88 31.62 -18.95 -21.27
CA ASN A 88 31.28 -19.87 -22.36
C ASN A 88 30.13 -19.33 -23.25
N ASN A 89 29.89 -18.01 -23.23
CA ASN A 89 28.92 -17.30 -24.07
C ASN A 89 27.46 -17.76 -23.90
N ILE A 90 27.09 -18.27 -22.71
CA ILE A 90 25.71 -18.60 -22.40
C ILE A 90 24.96 -17.33 -22.00
N LEU A 91 23.85 -17.04 -22.69
CA LEU A 91 23.09 -15.81 -22.51
C LEU A 91 21.97 -15.91 -21.46
N ARG A 92 21.38 -17.10 -21.25
CA ARG A 92 20.27 -17.28 -20.30
C ARG A 92 20.82 -17.77 -18.97
N LEU A 93 21.18 -16.84 -18.10
CA LEU A 93 21.73 -17.11 -16.79
C LEU A 93 20.71 -16.75 -15.72
N SER A 94 20.39 -17.71 -14.86
CA SER A 94 19.44 -17.49 -13.77
C SER A 94 19.92 -18.11 -12.46
N SER A 95 19.59 -17.49 -11.32
CA SER A 95 19.94 -18.01 -10.00
C SER A 95 18.85 -17.81 -8.98
N VAL A 96 18.76 -18.74 -8.02
CA VAL A 96 18.24 -18.40 -6.69
C VAL A 96 19.28 -17.57 -5.95
N ILE A 97 18.83 -16.52 -5.26
CA ILE A 97 19.65 -15.77 -4.30
C ILE A 97 19.23 -16.15 -2.88
N ASN A 98 20.22 -16.46 -2.05
CA ASN A 98 20.01 -16.91 -0.68
C ASN A 98 20.12 -15.76 0.32
N GLN A 99 20.96 -14.76 0.03
CA GLN A 99 21.15 -13.56 0.86
C GLN A 99 20.98 -12.29 0.03
N SER A 100 19.94 -11.48 0.31
CA SER A 100 19.63 -10.27 -0.47
C SER A 100 20.77 -9.24 -0.53
N VAL A 101 21.73 -9.27 0.41
CA VAL A 101 22.95 -8.43 0.37
C VAL A 101 23.80 -8.69 -0.89
N ASN A 102 23.72 -9.88 -1.49
CA ASN A 102 24.46 -10.24 -2.69
C ASN A 102 23.77 -9.81 -3.99
N LEU A 103 22.58 -9.20 -3.94
CA LEU A 103 21.75 -8.88 -5.11
C LEU A 103 22.50 -8.05 -6.16
N ASN A 104 23.30 -7.07 -5.72
CA ASN A 104 24.07 -6.21 -6.61
C ASN A 104 25.11 -6.99 -7.43
N LYS A 105 25.74 -8.02 -6.85
CA LYS A 105 26.73 -8.87 -7.54
C LYS A 105 26.09 -9.63 -8.71
N TYR A 106 24.89 -10.16 -8.51
CA TYR A 106 24.15 -10.85 -9.58
C TYR A 106 23.71 -9.87 -10.68
N LYS A 107 23.24 -8.67 -10.31
CA LYS A 107 22.84 -7.62 -11.28
C LYS A 107 24.02 -7.18 -12.17
N GLU A 108 25.21 -7.01 -11.61
CA GLU A 108 26.42 -6.68 -12.38
C GLU A 108 26.78 -7.76 -13.42
N MET A 109 26.37 -9.01 -13.16
CA MET A 109 26.58 -10.12 -14.08
C MET A 109 25.45 -10.31 -15.11
N ASP A 110 24.44 -9.44 -15.14
CA ASP A 110 23.28 -9.56 -16.03
C ASP A 110 22.57 -10.92 -15.88
N VAL A 111 22.45 -11.38 -14.62
CA VAL A 111 21.80 -12.65 -14.24
C VAL A 111 20.38 -12.36 -13.76
N GLU A 112 19.42 -13.15 -14.22
CA GLU A 112 18.05 -13.11 -13.72
C GLU A 112 17.97 -13.83 -12.36
N VAL A 113 17.54 -13.11 -11.32
CA VAL A 113 17.53 -13.63 -9.95
C VAL A 113 16.12 -13.89 -9.43
N VAL A 114 15.99 -14.95 -8.65
CA VAL A 114 14.77 -15.31 -7.94
C VAL A 114 15.04 -15.23 -6.44
N GLU A 115 14.26 -14.43 -5.73
CA GLU A 115 14.29 -14.28 -4.26
C GLU A 115 13.16 -15.11 -3.62
N PRO A 116 13.43 -16.36 -3.17
CA PRO A 116 12.36 -17.26 -2.73
C PRO A 116 11.61 -16.73 -1.52
N ASN A 117 12.31 -16.09 -0.58
CA ASN A 117 11.72 -15.53 0.63
C ASN A 117 10.72 -14.42 0.31
N ILE A 118 11.01 -13.56 -0.68
CA ILE A 118 10.09 -12.50 -1.12
C ILE A 118 8.86 -13.12 -1.80
N LEU A 119 9.06 -14.13 -2.67
CA LEU A 119 7.95 -14.80 -3.34
C LEU A 119 7.02 -15.52 -2.34
N LEU A 120 7.60 -16.19 -1.34
CA LEU A 120 6.86 -16.85 -0.27
C LEU A 120 6.11 -15.83 0.60
N ALA A 121 6.79 -14.76 1.02
CA ALA A 121 6.19 -13.69 1.82
C ALA A 121 5.00 -13.08 1.07
N ARG A 122 5.16 -12.71 -0.21
CA ARG A 122 4.08 -12.20 -1.06
C ARG A 122 2.91 -13.18 -1.15
N ARG A 123 3.19 -14.48 -1.25
CA ARG A 123 2.13 -15.49 -1.31
C ARG A 123 1.36 -15.59 -0.01
N PHE A 124 2.03 -15.56 1.14
CA PHE A 124 1.38 -15.60 2.45
C PHE A 124 0.67 -14.29 2.78
N GLU A 125 1.27 -13.15 2.43
CA GLU A 125 0.64 -11.82 2.49
C GLU A 125 -0.71 -11.85 1.75
N HIS A 126 -0.74 -12.35 0.53
CA HIS A 126 -1.98 -12.48 -0.23
C HIS A 126 -2.96 -13.51 0.37
N ILE A 127 -2.50 -14.61 0.99
CA ILE A 127 -3.39 -15.54 1.70
C ILE A 127 -4.01 -14.89 2.95
N LEU A 128 -3.23 -14.10 3.69
CA LEU A 128 -3.62 -13.48 4.95
C LEU A 128 -4.41 -12.18 4.76
N GLU A 129 -4.13 -11.47 3.66
CA GLU A 129 -4.80 -10.25 3.23
C GLU A 129 -5.38 -10.42 1.81
N PRO A 130 -6.43 -11.26 1.62
CA PRO A 130 -6.99 -11.56 0.30
C PRO A 130 -7.41 -10.31 -0.49
N ARG A 131 -7.85 -9.28 0.24
CA ARG A 131 -8.44 -8.04 -0.26
C ARG A 131 -7.43 -6.98 -0.73
N ARG A 132 -6.15 -7.33 -0.86
CA ARG A 132 -5.10 -6.34 -1.14
C ARG A 132 -4.85 -6.18 -2.64
N VAL A 133 -4.70 -4.93 -3.07
CA VAL A 133 -4.10 -4.62 -4.36
C VAL A 133 -2.59 -4.67 -4.26
N VAL A 134 -2.01 -5.62 -4.97
CA VAL A 134 -0.56 -5.74 -5.12
C VAL A 134 -0.20 -5.12 -6.46
N SER A 135 0.59 -4.04 -6.49
CA SER A 135 1.11 -3.44 -7.73
C SER A 135 2.60 -3.74 -7.91
N GLN A 136 2.98 -4.14 -9.11
CA GLN A 136 4.37 -4.28 -9.52
C GLN A 136 4.62 -3.53 -10.83
N ALA A 137 5.50 -2.53 -10.79
CA ALA A 137 5.94 -1.81 -11.98
C ALA A 137 6.91 -2.65 -12.81
N PHE A 138 6.79 -2.58 -14.14
CA PHE A 138 7.72 -3.20 -15.09
C PHE A 138 7.88 -2.33 -16.36
N ALA A 139 8.68 -2.80 -17.34
CA ALA A 139 8.97 -2.08 -18.59
C ALA A 139 9.53 -0.64 -18.39
N GLY A 140 10.34 -0.45 -17.35
CA GLY A 140 10.92 0.85 -16.99
C GLY A 140 9.90 1.85 -16.43
N GLY A 141 8.84 1.36 -15.78
CA GLY A 141 7.79 2.19 -15.17
C GLY A 141 6.66 2.59 -16.12
N ARG A 142 6.67 2.12 -17.37
CA ARG A 142 5.64 2.44 -18.37
C ARG A 142 4.38 1.58 -18.24
N ALA A 143 4.48 0.45 -17.54
CA ALA A 143 3.37 -0.45 -17.29
C ALA A 143 3.43 -0.98 -15.85
N GLU A 144 2.27 -1.28 -15.31
CA GLU A 144 2.09 -1.88 -13.99
C GLU A 144 1.23 -3.13 -14.11
N ALA A 145 1.53 -4.14 -13.29
CA ALA A 145 0.66 -5.29 -13.11
C ALA A 145 0.08 -5.20 -11.70
N ILE A 146 -1.23 -5.34 -11.60
CA ILE A 146 -1.94 -5.35 -10.33
C ILE A 146 -2.73 -6.64 -10.17
N GLU A 147 -2.88 -7.12 -8.93
CA GLU A 147 -3.83 -8.17 -8.58
C GLU A 147 -4.94 -7.56 -7.72
N ILE A 148 -6.21 -7.86 -8.04
CA ILE A 148 -7.38 -7.36 -7.29
C ILE A 148 -8.32 -8.53 -7.01
N GLU A 149 -8.71 -8.73 -5.74
CA GLU A 149 -9.83 -9.61 -5.40
C GLU A 149 -11.17 -8.89 -5.64
N ILE A 150 -12.10 -9.59 -6.28
CA ILE A 150 -13.42 -9.06 -6.59
C ILE A 150 -14.34 -9.24 -5.40
N SER A 151 -14.68 -8.13 -4.76
CA SER A 151 -15.63 -8.08 -3.66
C SER A 151 -17.08 -8.28 -4.12
N SER A 152 -18.01 -8.47 -3.18
CA SER A 152 -19.44 -8.68 -3.46
C SER A 152 -20.12 -7.42 -4.01
N ASP A 153 -19.55 -6.25 -3.78
CA ASP A 153 -20.02 -4.92 -4.18
C ASP A 153 -19.23 -4.33 -5.36
N SER A 154 -18.27 -5.09 -5.92
CA SER A 154 -17.51 -4.66 -7.10
C SER A 154 -18.39 -4.28 -8.30
N PRO A 155 -18.15 -3.13 -8.96
CA PRO A 155 -18.88 -2.71 -10.16
C PRO A 155 -18.71 -3.65 -11.35
N VAL A 156 -17.68 -4.50 -11.36
CA VAL A 156 -17.42 -5.47 -12.44
C VAL A 156 -18.01 -6.85 -12.15
N ARG A 157 -18.52 -7.09 -10.93
CA ARG A 157 -19.14 -8.37 -10.58
C ARG A 157 -20.30 -8.70 -11.52
N GLY A 158 -20.28 -9.90 -12.08
CA GLY A 158 -21.31 -10.39 -13.01
C GLY A 158 -21.22 -9.80 -14.42
N LYS A 159 -20.18 -9.00 -14.71
CA LYS A 159 -19.88 -8.53 -16.06
C LYS A 159 -18.87 -9.44 -16.73
N THR A 160 -18.96 -9.52 -18.05
CA THR A 160 -17.96 -10.18 -18.91
C THR A 160 -16.80 -9.25 -19.21
N LEU A 161 -15.61 -9.80 -19.49
CA LEU A 161 -14.43 -9.00 -19.83
C LEU A 161 -14.62 -8.12 -21.06
N ARG A 162 -15.47 -8.52 -22.02
CA ARG A 162 -15.82 -7.71 -23.18
C ARG A 162 -16.60 -6.45 -22.81
N GLU A 163 -17.44 -6.51 -21.78
CA GLU A 163 -18.28 -5.37 -21.36
C GLU A 163 -17.49 -4.30 -20.62
N ILE A 164 -16.41 -4.69 -19.95
CA ILE A 164 -15.59 -3.79 -19.13
C ILE A 164 -14.29 -3.37 -19.83
N GLY A 165 -13.92 -4.02 -20.93
CA GLY A 165 -12.64 -3.83 -21.61
C GLY A 165 -12.31 -2.37 -21.96
N SER A 166 -11.03 -2.05 -21.94
CA SER A 166 -10.50 -0.72 -22.22
C SER A 166 -9.14 -0.77 -22.91
N ASP A 167 -8.71 0.33 -23.53
CA ASP A 167 -7.42 0.46 -24.21
C ASP A 167 -6.24 0.65 -23.24
N TYR A 168 -6.51 1.05 -21.99
CA TYR A 168 -5.49 1.36 -21.00
C TYR A 168 -5.17 0.20 -20.03
N TYR A 169 -5.88 -0.93 -20.13
CA TYR A 169 -5.58 -2.12 -19.35
C TYR A 169 -5.97 -3.42 -20.08
N ILE A 170 -5.42 -4.54 -19.63
CA ILE A 170 -5.81 -5.89 -20.05
C ILE A 170 -5.87 -6.82 -18.83
N VAL A 171 -6.91 -7.64 -18.75
CA VAL A 171 -6.96 -8.74 -17.77
C VAL A 171 -6.09 -9.87 -18.28
N GLY A 172 -5.04 -10.21 -17.53
CA GLY A 172 -4.05 -11.23 -17.91
C GLY A 172 -4.37 -12.63 -17.37
N ALA A 173 -4.96 -12.72 -16.18
CA ALA A 173 -5.33 -13.98 -15.54
C ALA A 173 -6.44 -13.77 -14.50
N LEU A 174 -7.20 -14.82 -14.21
CA LEU A 174 -8.03 -14.89 -13.01
C LEU A 174 -7.63 -16.12 -12.19
N LEU A 175 -7.55 -16.01 -10.87
CA LEU A 175 -7.44 -17.13 -9.97
C LEU A 175 -8.79 -17.31 -9.27
N ARG A 176 -9.53 -18.35 -9.65
CA ARG A 176 -10.82 -18.71 -9.05
C ARG A 176 -10.71 -20.02 -8.31
N LYS A 177 -11.01 -20.03 -7.00
CA LYS A 177 -11.01 -21.25 -6.17
C LYS A 177 -9.71 -22.05 -6.31
N GLY A 178 -8.57 -21.34 -6.36
CA GLY A 178 -7.24 -21.93 -6.49
C GLY A 178 -6.84 -22.41 -7.89
N LYS A 179 -7.64 -22.14 -8.93
CA LYS A 179 -7.31 -22.48 -10.32
C LYS A 179 -7.11 -21.23 -11.16
N VAL A 180 -6.04 -21.22 -11.95
CA VAL A 180 -5.78 -20.15 -12.93
C VAL A 180 -6.69 -20.36 -14.13
N ILE A 181 -7.42 -19.31 -14.48
CA ILE A 181 -8.28 -19.19 -15.65
C ILE A 181 -7.62 -18.18 -16.59
N ILE A 182 -7.46 -18.59 -17.86
CA ILE A 182 -6.98 -17.69 -18.92
C ILE A 182 -8.18 -16.88 -19.45
N PRO A 183 -8.17 -15.55 -19.34
CA PRO A 183 -9.30 -14.70 -19.68
C PRO A 183 -9.59 -14.66 -21.18
N HIS A 184 -10.88 -14.73 -21.50
CA HIS A 184 -11.45 -14.48 -22.82
C HIS A 184 -12.57 -13.43 -22.71
N GLY A 185 -13.00 -12.85 -23.84
CA GLY A 185 -14.00 -11.77 -23.80
C GLY A 185 -15.34 -12.16 -23.16
N ASP A 186 -15.68 -13.44 -23.17
CA ASP A 186 -16.88 -14.04 -22.56
C ASP A 186 -16.65 -14.53 -21.11
N THR A 187 -15.44 -14.38 -20.57
CA THR A 187 -15.16 -14.71 -19.17
C THR A 187 -15.92 -13.74 -18.26
N GLU A 188 -16.84 -14.29 -17.47
CA GLU A 188 -17.59 -13.56 -16.45
C GLU A 188 -16.78 -13.45 -15.16
N ILE A 189 -16.78 -12.26 -14.54
CA ILE A 189 -16.11 -12.01 -13.26
C ILE A 189 -17.06 -12.38 -12.10
N GLU A 190 -16.56 -13.19 -11.17
CA GLU A 190 -17.27 -13.62 -9.96
C GLU A 190 -16.66 -13.04 -8.69
N THR A 191 -17.44 -12.94 -7.62
CA THR A 191 -16.93 -12.59 -6.29
C THR A 191 -15.92 -13.64 -5.80
N GLY A 192 -14.82 -13.15 -5.22
CA GLY A 192 -13.69 -13.97 -4.78
C GLY A 192 -12.73 -14.38 -5.90
N ASP A 193 -12.96 -13.90 -7.13
CA ASP A 193 -11.92 -13.96 -8.16
C ASP A 193 -10.78 -13.04 -7.80
N LEU A 194 -9.55 -13.53 -7.91
CA LEU A 194 -8.39 -12.66 -7.95
C LEU A 194 -8.01 -12.41 -9.41
N VAL A 195 -8.14 -11.17 -9.84
CA VAL A 195 -7.94 -10.74 -11.22
C VAL A 195 -6.57 -10.07 -11.35
N THR A 196 -5.70 -10.63 -12.19
CA THR A 196 -4.43 -10.01 -12.56
C THR A 196 -4.66 -9.08 -13.75
N ILE A 197 -4.35 -7.80 -13.60
CA ILE A 197 -4.58 -6.75 -14.58
C ILE A 197 -3.24 -6.08 -14.93
N VAL A 198 -2.95 -5.95 -16.22
CA VAL A 198 -1.81 -5.18 -16.71
C VAL A 198 -2.33 -3.84 -17.23
N LEU A 199 -1.76 -2.74 -16.78
CA LEU A 199 -2.24 -1.38 -17.08
C LEU A 199 -1.12 -0.42 -17.45
N GLN A 200 -1.46 0.61 -18.22
CA GLN A 200 -0.56 1.71 -18.57
C GLN A 200 -0.26 2.60 -17.35
N SER A 201 0.94 3.18 -17.27
CA SER A 201 1.28 4.14 -16.21
C SER A 201 0.26 5.28 -16.12
N GLY A 202 -0.25 5.55 -14.91
CA GLY A 202 -1.29 6.55 -14.65
C GLY A 202 -2.74 6.05 -14.77
N ALA A 203 -2.97 4.83 -15.27
CA ALA A 203 -4.31 4.24 -15.33
C ALA A 203 -4.76 3.53 -14.04
N PHE A 204 -3.87 3.47 -13.03
CA PHE A 204 -4.09 2.75 -11.78
C PHE A 204 -5.43 3.11 -11.13
N SER A 205 -5.67 4.39 -10.84
CA SER A 205 -6.90 4.85 -10.18
C SER A 205 -8.16 4.48 -10.95
N ASN A 206 -8.15 4.56 -12.28
CA ASN A 206 -9.30 4.20 -13.11
C ASN A 206 -9.59 2.69 -13.05
N VAL A 207 -8.55 1.86 -13.07
CA VAL A 207 -8.70 0.40 -12.96
C VAL A 207 -9.15 0.02 -11.56
N ILE A 208 -8.61 0.65 -10.53
CA ILE A 208 -9.06 0.45 -9.16
C ILE A 208 -10.55 0.73 -9.04
N ASN A 209 -11.00 1.95 -9.34
CA ASN A 209 -12.40 2.34 -9.16
C ASN A 209 -13.37 1.48 -10.00
N LEU A 210 -12.89 0.92 -11.12
CA LEU A 210 -13.69 0.01 -11.93
C LEU A 210 -13.80 -1.38 -11.29
N PHE A 211 -12.70 -1.94 -10.77
CA PHE A 211 -12.62 -3.33 -10.34
C PHE A 211 -12.88 -3.55 -8.84
N SER A 212 -12.59 -2.58 -7.98
CA SER A 212 -12.92 -2.67 -6.57
C SER A 212 -14.36 -2.29 -6.30
N GLY A 213 -14.98 -3.00 -5.35
CA GLY A 213 -16.19 -2.49 -4.70
C GLY A 213 -15.90 -1.30 -3.80
N SER A 214 -16.88 -0.93 -3.00
CA SER A 214 -16.80 0.05 -1.91
C SER A 214 -15.94 -0.43 -0.73
N GLU A 215 -14.79 -1.07 -1.03
CA GLU A 215 -13.77 -1.36 -0.04
C GLU A 215 -12.82 -0.18 0.09
N SER A 216 -12.81 0.41 1.28
CA SER A 216 -11.85 1.41 1.70
C SER A 216 -10.41 1.02 1.41
N ARG A 217 -9.66 1.94 0.79
CA ARG A 217 -8.19 1.86 0.68
C ARG A 217 -7.53 3.03 1.35
N PHE A 218 -8.25 3.73 2.23
CA PHE A 218 -7.76 4.97 2.81
C PHE A 218 -6.36 4.79 3.45
N PRO A 219 -5.39 5.64 3.12
CA PRO A 219 -5.47 6.84 2.28
C PRO A 219 -4.99 6.69 0.82
N LEU A 220 -4.91 5.47 0.27
CA LEU A 220 -4.32 5.19 -1.05
C LEU A 220 -5.01 5.88 -2.23
N GLU A 221 -6.27 6.28 -2.08
CA GLU A 221 -7.01 7.08 -3.07
C GLU A 221 -6.41 8.48 -3.24
N PHE A 222 -5.74 8.98 -2.19
CA PHE A 222 -5.05 10.27 -2.16
C PHE A 222 -3.55 10.13 -2.42
N GLY A 223 -2.95 9.05 -1.94
CA GLY A 223 -1.54 8.76 -2.09
C GLY A 223 -1.07 7.68 -1.12
N LYS A 224 0.13 7.15 -1.35
CA LYS A 224 0.66 6.01 -0.59
C LYS A 224 1.38 6.39 0.70
N ASP A 225 1.86 7.63 0.81
CA ASP A 225 2.78 8.05 1.87
C ASP A 225 2.08 8.90 2.93
N VAL A 226 2.44 8.70 4.20
CA VAL A 226 2.03 9.58 5.31
C VAL A 226 3.13 10.62 5.53
N PHE A 227 2.82 11.88 5.27
CA PHE A 227 3.79 12.98 5.35
C PHE A 227 3.72 13.65 6.72
N VAL A 228 4.79 13.54 7.51
CA VAL A 228 4.84 14.02 8.90
C VAL A 228 5.78 15.22 9.00
N ILE A 229 5.31 16.31 9.61
CA ILE A 229 6.09 17.53 9.81
C ILE A 229 6.50 17.64 11.29
N LEU A 230 7.80 17.69 11.56
CA LEU A 230 8.37 17.82 12.91
C LEU A 230 9.18 19.12 13.02
N GLU A 231 8.67 20.13 13.73
CA GLU A 231 9.32 21.44 13.85
C GLU A 231 10.16 21.57 15.15
N ASN A 232 9.88 20.74 16.16
CA ASN A 232 10.54 20.72 17.47
C ASN A 232 10.36 19.36 18.20
N GLU A 233 11.07 19.15 19.31
CA GLU A 233 11.01 17.92 20.13
C GLU A 233 9.60 17.59 20.66
N ASN A 234 8.78 18.61 21.01
CA ASN A 234 7.41 18.38 21.49
C ASN A 234 6.53 17.73 20.41
N ASN A 235 6.91 17.82 19.13
CA ASN A 235 6.18 17.22 18.02
C ASN A 235 6.44 15.70 17.91
N LEU A 236 7.34 15.11 18.70
CA LEU A 236 7.58 13.65 18.67
C LEU A 236 6.33 12.83 18.96
N LYS A 237 5.37 13.37 19.70
CA LYS A 237 4.11 12.68 19.96
C LYS A 237 3.28 12.48 18.68
N ASN A 238 3.48 13.31 17.65
CA ASN A 238 2.89 13.14 16.32
C ASN A 238 3.48 11.91 15.62
N LEU A 239 4.75 11.61 15.85
CA LEU A 239 5.42 10.44 15.27
C LEU A 239 4.81 9.12 15.75
N SER A 240 4.49 9.02 17.04
CA SER A 240 3.83 7.83 17.57
C SER A 240 2.38 7.69 17.08
N GLU A 241 1.68 8.82 16.89
CA GLU A 241 0.33 8.81 16.31
C GLU A 241 0.35 8.43 14.83
N SER A 242 1.33 8.92 14.06
CA SER A 242 1.49 8.56 12.65
C SER A 242 1.94 7.11 12.46
N GLU A 243 2.76 6.58 13.38
CA GLU A 243 3.08 5.15 13.45
C GLU A 243 1.81 4.31 13.72
N PHE A 244 0.99 4.70 14.69
CA PHE A 244 -0.29 4.03 14.93
C PHE A 244 -1.17 4.08 13.68
N TYR A 245 -1.27 5.25 13.05
CA TYR A 245 -2.10 5.44 11.87
C TYR A 245 -1.65 4.58 10.68
N ILE A 246 -0.37 4.58 10.32
CA ILE A 246 0.13 3.78 9.20
C ILE A 246 -0.04 2.28 9.44
N ARG A 247 0.10 1.82 10.69
CA ARG A 247 -0.11 0.41 11.07
C ARG A 247 -1.56 -0.05 10.95
N ASN A 248 -2.51 0.87 11.01
CA ASN A 248 -3.95 0.57 11.01
C ASN A 248 -4.67 1.18 9.80
N THR A 249 -3.92 1.58 8.77
CA THR A 249 -4.44 2.05 7.47
C THR A 249 -3.68 1.37 6.34
N LYS A 250 -4.02 1.67 5.08
CA LYS A 250 -3.34 1.08 3.91
C LYS A 250 -2.13 1.87 3.41
N ALA A 251 -1.68 2.88 4.16
CA ALA A 251 -0.48 3.65 3.81
C ALA A 251 0.79 2.78 3.84
N THR A 252 1.74 3.09 2.95
CA THR A 252 2.91 2.24 2.69
C THR A 252 4.16 2.71 3.42
N SER A 253 4.42 4.03 3.46
CA SER A 253 5.64 4.57 4.08
C SER A 253 5.38 5.87 4.85
N LEU A 254 6.27 6.15 5.82
CA LEU A 254 6.32 7.45 6.49
C LEU A 254 7.37 8.34 5.80
N GLN A 255 6.98 9.58 5.54
CA GLN A 255 7.87 10.59 4.97
C GLN A 255 8.01 11.74 5.94
N LEU A 256 9.20 11.92 6.52
CA LEU A 256 9.44 12.89 7.59
C LEU A 256 10.11 14.15 7.05
N LEU A 257 9.54 15.33 7.32
CA LEU A 257 10.22 16.61 7.17
C LEU A 257 10.54 17.19 8.54
N THR A 258 11.83 17.22 8.87
CA THR A 258 12.31 17.59 10.20
C THR A 258 13.50 18.57 10.14
N LYS A 259 13.79 19.22 11.27
CA LYS A 259 15.02 19.99 11.43
C LYS A 259 16.24 19.07 11.62
N GLU A 260 17.41 19.55 11.17
CA GLU A 260 18.70 18.88 11.40
C GLU A 260 18.95 18.73 12.91
N ASP A 261 18.80 19.82 13.66
CA ASP A 261 18.99 19.90 15.11
C ASP A 261 17.63 19.86 15.83
N LEU A 262 16.88 18.76 15.70
CA LEU A 262 15.57 18.63 16.37
C LEU A 262 15.72 18.53 17.91
N PHE A 263 16.81 17.94 18.38
CA PHE A 263 17.11 17.70 19.79
C PHE A 263 18.28 18.57 20.25
N GLU A 264 18.07 19.39 21.28
CA GLU A 264 19.12 20.28 21.81
C GLU A 264 20.16 19.54 22.66
N ASN A 265 19.76 18.40 23.25
CA ASN A 265 20.63 17.56 24.06
C ASN A 265 21.31 16.55 23.14
N ASN A 266 22.56 16.83 22.73
CA ASN A 266 23.45 15.98 21.90
C ASN A 266 23.79 14.59 22.51
N LEU A 267 22.85 13.93 23.18
CA LEU A 267 23.00 12.61 23.78
C LEU A 267 22.89 11.51 22.71
N GLU A 268 22.01 11.68 21.72
CA GLU A 268 21.83 10.81 20.55
C GLU A 268 21.52 11.66 19.31
N THR A 269 21.80 11.13 18.12
CA THR A 269 21.47 11.86 16.88
C THR A 269 19.97 11.82 16.59
N THR A 270 19.43 12.87 15.93
CA THR A 270 18.02 12.91 15.49
C THR A 270 17.62 11.62 14.76
N GLN A 271 18.50 11.06 13.93
CA GLN A 271 18.24 9.84 13.19
C GLN A 271 18.10 8.59 14.10
N GLU A 272 18.93 8.46 15.13
CA GLU A 272 18.85 7.34 16.09
C GLU A 272 17.55 7.40 16.89
N THR A 273 17.16 8.59 17.35
CA THR A 273 15.90 8.77 18.08
C THR A 273 14.68 8.47 17.21
N LEU A 274 14.67 8.93 15.95
CA LEU A 274 13.59 8.61 15.01
C LEU A 274 13.49 7.10 14.77
N LYS A 275 14.62 6.40 14.59
CA LYS A 275 14.64 4.94 14.46
C LYS A 275 14.14 4.23 15.72
N ALA A 276 14.50 4.72 16.90
CA ALA A 276 14.04 4.13 18.16
C ALA A 276 12.52 4.25 18.35
N VAL A 277 11.94 5.37 17.93
CA VAL A 277 10.48 5.60 17.99
C VAL A 277 9.74 4.78 16.93
N LEU A 278 10.21 4.77 15.69
CA LEU A 278 9.54 4.10 14.56
C LEU A 278 9.82 2.60 14.44
N LYS A 279 10.80 2.10 15.19
CA LYS A 279 11.25 0.70 15.23
C LYS A 279 11.42 0.08 13.83
N ASP A 280 10.42 -0.67 13.37
CA ASP A 280 10.42 -1.49 12.15
C ASP A 280 9.61 -0.87 10.99
N GLN A 281 9.11 0.35 11.13
CA GLN A 281 8.35 1.02 10.08
C GLN A 281 9.31 1.59 9.01
N GLU A 282 9.03 1.37 7.73
CA GLU A 282 9.76 2.04 6.65
C GLU A 282 9.49 3.56 6.67
N PHE A 283 10.57 4.33 6.74
CA PHE A 283 10.50 5.78 6.67
C PHE A 283 11.71 6.40 5.96
N ASP A 284 11.47 7.53 5.29
CA ASP A 284 12.50 8.42 4.78
C ASP A 284 12.45 9.76 5.50
N THR A 285 13.61 10.40 5.64
CA THR A 285 13.73 11.69 6.33
C THR A 285 14.39 12.74 5.45
N THR A 286 13.71 13.87 5.30
CA THR A 286 14.26 15.10 4.72
C THR A 286 14.59 16.08 5.84
N TYR A 287 15.86 16.46 5.92
CA TYR A 287 16.35 17.42 6.90
C TYR A 287 16.41 18.85 6.34
N LYS A 288 16.08 19.84 7.17
CA LYS A 288 16.18 21.28 6.83
C LYS A 288 16.66 22.09 8.04
N SER A 289 17.52 23.08 7.82
CA SER A 289 17.87 24.04 8.89
C SER A 289 16.66 24.82 9.41
N LYS A 290 15.72 25.17 8.52
CA LYS A 290 14.41 25.73 8.86
C LYS A 290 13.37 25.23 7.85
N ILE A 291 12.27 24.70 8.37
CA ILE A 291 11.14 24.28 7.54
C ILE A 291 10.37 25.52 7.09
N SER A 292 10.37 25.78 5.79
CA SER A 292 9.57 26.84 5.18
C SER A 292 8.33 26.28 4.50
N ASN A 293 7.35 27.16 4.25
CA ASN A 293 6.17 26.83 3.45
C ASN A 293 6.55 26.27 2.06
N LYS A 294 7.60 26.81 1.44
CA LYS A 294 8.07 26.31 0.12
C LYS A 294 8.61 24.88 0.18
N ASP A 295 9.18 24.47 1.31
CA ASP A 295 9.67 23.10 1.48
C ASP A 295 8.51 22.11 1.55
N ILE A 296 7.45 22.48 2.28
CA ILE A 296 6.20 21.71 2.34
C ILE A 296 5.57 21.62 0.95
N ASP A 297 5.41 22.76 0.25
CA ASP A 297 4.83 22.79 -1.10
C ASP A 297 5.64 21.93 -2.08
N LYS A 298 6.98 21.98 -2.00
CA LYS A 298 7.85 21.15 -2.84
C LYS A 298 7.68 19.66 -2.52
N PHE A 299 7.68 19.31 -1.23
CA PHE A 299 7.53 17.92 -0.80
C PHE A 299 6.23 17.30 -1.33
N MET A 300 5.12 18.04 -1.24
CA MET A 300 3.82 17.60 -1.72
C MET A 300 3.76 17.40 -3.24
N ASN A 301 4.58 18.12 -4.03
CA ASN A 301 4.62 17.94 -5.49
C ASN A 301 5.51 16.76 -5.92
N ASP A 302 6.54 16.47 -5.13
CA ASP A 302 7.55 15.47 -5.48
C ASP A 302 7.17 14.05 -5.03
N ASN A 303 6.17 13.91 -4.13
CA ASN A 303 5.81 12.65 -3.47
C ASN A 303 4.30 12.34 -3.55
N SER A 304 3.93 11.07 -3.47
CA SER A 304 2.53 10.62 -3.47
C SER A 304 1.98 10.56 -2.04
N VAL A 305 1.60 11.73 -1.52
CA VAL A 305 1.14 11.88 -0.14
C VAL A 305 -0.35 11.57 -0.01
N GLY A 306 -0.70 10.55 0.78
CA GLY A 306 -2.08 10.19 1.11
C GLY A 306 -2.65 10.91 2.32
N THR A 307 -1.81 11.24 3.31
CA THR A 307 -2.25 12.01 4.48
C THR A 307 -1.12 12.87 5.02
N ILE A 308 -1.42 14.15 5.30
CA ILE A 308 -0.50 15.06 5.96
C ILE A 308 -0.73 14.97 7.48
N PHE A 309 0.33 14.82 8.24
CA PHE A 309 0.31 14.85 9.71
C PHE A 309 0.97 16.14 10.19
N TYR A 310 0.17 17.01 10.80
CA TYR A 310 0.63 18.31 11.31
C TYR A 310 0.36 18.44 12.81
N PRO A 311 1.39 18.66 13.66
CA PRO A 311 1.20 18.80 15.10
C PRO A 311 0.50 20.11 15.46
N ILE A 312 -0.50 20.04 16.36
CA ILE A 312 -1.12 21.23 16.96
C ILE A 312 -0.64 21.39 18.39
N GLU A 313 -0.13 22.59 18.67
CA GLU A 313 0.19 23.07 20.01
C GLU A 313 -0.77 24.21 20.40
N GLU A 314 -0.84 24.54 21.70
CA GLU A 314 -1.61 25.70 22.17
C GLU A 314 -1.15 26.99 21.47
N THR A 315 0.14 27.10 21.20
CA THR A 315 0.82 28.22 20.53
C THR A 315 0.58 28.28 19.02
N THR A 316 0.08 27.21 18.38
CA THR A 316 -0.08 27.16 16.91
C THR A 316 -1.04 28.25 16.42
N SER A 317 -0.55 29.14 15.55
CA SER A 317 -1.35 30.26 15.05
C SER A 317 -2.47 29.81 14.09
N ARG A 318 -3.58 30.55 14.08
CA ARG A 318 -4.67 30.34 13.08
C ARG A 318 -4.18 30.49 11.64
N ALA A 319 -3.21 31.37 11.40
CA ALA A 319 -2.62 31.57 10.08
C ALA A 319 -1.93 30.28 9.56
N LYS A 320 -1.24 29.54 10.44
CA LYS A 320 -0.59 28.27 10.09
C LYS A 320 -1.61 27.17 9.81
N ILE A 321 -2.66 27.04 10.63
CA ILE A 321 -3.78 26.10 10.37
C ILE A 321 -4.41 26.39 9.01
N ARG A 322 -4.72 27.66 8.72
CA ARG A 322 -5.30 28.07 7.44
C ARG A 322 -4.38 27.76 6.26
N TYR A 323 -3.09 27.99 6.40
CA TYR A 323 -2.11 27.62 5.39
C TYR A 323 -2.14 26.12 5.11
N MET A 324 -2.22 25.29 6.15
CA MET A 324 -2.23 23.84 6.00
C MET A 324 -3.54 23.31 5.39
N LEU A 325 -4.69 23.86 5.77
CA LEU A 325 -5.98 23.58 5.12
C LEU A 325 -5.97 23.97 3.63
N ASN A 326 -5.31 25.08 3.28
CA ASN A 326 -5.18 25.50 1.89
C ASN A 326 -4.31 24.54 1.07
N ILE A 327 -3.24 23.99 1.64
CA ILE A 327 -2.45 22.94 0.96
C ILE A 327 -3.31 21.71 0.75
N ALA A 328 -3.91 21.18 1.83
CA ALA A 328 -4.78 20.00 1.77
C ALA A 328 -5.85 20.13 0.67
N SER A 329 -6.48 21.31 0.58
CA SER A 329 -7.49 21.56 -0.46
C SER A 329 -6.89 21.72 -1.87
N LYS A 330 -5.69 22.29 -1.99
CA LYS A 330 -5.02 22.50 -3.29
C LYS A 330 -4.49 21.19 -3.87
N THR A 331 -3.97 20.30 -3.02
CA THR A 331 -3.41 19.00 -3.44
C THR A 331 -4.44 17.88 -3.38
N ASN A 332 -5.66 18.18 -2.94
CA ASN A 332 -6.70 17.19 -2.64
C ASN A 332 -6.17 16.09 -1.71
N THR A 333 -5.49 16.47 -0.63
CA THR A 333 -4.89 15.53 0.33
C THR A 333 -5.47 15.74 1.73
N PRO A 334 -5.97 14.69 2.40
CA PRO A 334 -6.36 14.72 3.80
C PRO A 334 -5.24 15.25 4.71
N ILE A 335 -5.63 15.97 5.77
CA ILE A 335 -4.69 16.42 6.80
C ILE A 335 -5.22 16.09 8.19
N LEU A 336 -4.37 15.41 8.96
CA LEU A 336 -4.58 15.13 10.37
C LEU A 336 -3.82 16.16 11.21
N PHE A 337 -4.59 16.97 11.93
CA PHE A 337 -4.11 17.87 12.97
C PHE A 337 -3.95 17.10 14.27
N SER A 338 -2.73 16.61 14.50
CA SER A 338 -2.37 15.69 15.57
C SER A 338 -2.35 16.41 16.93
N ARG A 339 -3.01 15.78 17.89
CA ARG A 339 -2.94 16.08 19.33
C ARG A 339 -2.54 14.86 20.16
N SER A 340 -2.13 13.79 19.49
CA SER A 340 -1.69 12.54 20.12
C SER A 340 -2.79 11.85 20.93
N THR A 341 -4.02 11.93 20.44
CA THR A 341 -5.18 11.21 21.00
C THR A 341 -5.39 9.89 20.25
N TYR A 342 -4.43 8.99 20.37
CA TYR A 342 -4.48 7.62 19.85
C TYR A 342 -4.33 6.64 21.02
N PRO A 343 -4.77 5.36 20.90
CA PRO A 343 -5.44 4.73 19.76
C PRO A 343 -6.87 5.25 19.54
N TYR A 344 -7.34 5.29 18.29
CA TYR A 344 -8.67 5.81 17.94
C TYR A 344 -9.76 4.79 18.26
N LYS A 345 -10.28 4.77 19.49
CA LYS A 345 -11.37 3.86 19.87
C LYS A 345 -12.74 4.44 19.53
N THR A 346 -12.86 5.77 19.58
CA THR A 346 -14.09 6.50 19.24
C THR A 346 -13.79 7.57 18.20
N ILE A 347 -14.47 7.48 17.05
CA ILE A 347 -14.37 8.45 15.96
C ILE A 347 -15.64 9.31 15.95
N GLY A 348 -15.48 10.63 16.02
CA GLY A 348 -16.57 11.59 15.87
C GLY A 348 -16.66 12.10 14.44
N LEU A 349 -17.82 11.96 13.80
CA LEU A 349 -18.06 12.44 12.43
C LEU A 349 -19.01 13.63 12.44
N LEU A 350 -18.59 14.75 11.87
CA LEU A 350 -19.50 15.87 11.59
C LEU A 350 -20.33 15.53 10.34
N MET A 351 -21.63 15.28 10.54
CA MET A 351 -22.51 14.79 9.47
C MET A 351 -22.64 15.79 8.32
N ASN A 352 -22.64 15.27 7.10
CA ASN A 352 -23.00 16.00 5.89
C ASN A 352 -23.68 15.06 4.88
N ASN A 353 -24.10 15.61 3.74
CA ASN A 353 -24.88 14.89 2.74
C ASN A 353 -24.05 14.31 1.59
N ASN A 354 -22.71 14.36 1.67
CA ASN A 354 -21.81 13.79 0.67
C ASN A 354 -21.47 12.34 1.04
N PHE A 355 -21.78 11.41 0.14
CA PHE A 355 -21.52 9.98 0.27
C PHE A 355 -20.70 9.43 -0.89
N ASP A 356 -19.96 10.31 -1.58
CA ASP A 356 -18.97 9.89 -2.58
C ASP A 356 -17.86 9.07 -1.89
N GLU A 357 -17.14 8.26 -2.66
CA GLU A 357 -16.12 7.33 -2.16
C GLU A 357 -15.06 8.01 -1.27
N ASN A 358 -14.61 9.21 -1.66
CA ASN A 358 -13.63 10.01 -0.92
C ASN A 358 -14.25 11.05 0.02
N SER A 359 -15.54 10.93 0.36
CA SER A 359 -16.18 11.85 1.28
C SER A 359 -15.78 11.58 2.72
N SER A 360 -15.95 12.57 3.59
CA SER A 360 -15.71 12.38 5.03
C SER A 360 -16.62 11.34 5.67
N ASN A 361 -17.82 11.09 5.11
CA ASN A 361 -18.70 10.05 5.64
C ASN A 361 -18.12 8.68 5.33
N SER A 362 -17.76 8.41 4.08
CA SER A 362 -17.18 7.14 3.65
C SER A 362 -15.87 6.86 4.40
N ILE A 363 -14.95 7.83 4.42
CA ILE A 363 -13.66 7.71 5.11
C ILE A 363 -13.81 7.50 6.63
N ALA A 364 -14.91 7.97 7.23
CA ALA A 364 -15.15 7.73 8.65
C ALA A 364 -15.53 6.26 8.94
N PHE A 365 -16.32 5.63 8.09
CA PHE A 365 -16.65 4.21 8.22
C PHE A 365 -15.44 3.33 7.91
N ASP A 366 -14.68 3.70 6.90
CA ASP A 366 -13.42 3.09 6.53
C ASP A 366 -12.44 3.00 7.71
N LEU A 367 -12.14 4.15 8.32
CA LEU A 367 -11.25 4.23 9.48
C LEU A 367 -11.84 3.49 10.69
N ALA A 368 -13.15 3.63 10.94
CA ALA A 368 -13.80 2.95 12.05
C ALA A 368 -13.74 1.42 11.90
N SER A 369 -13.94 0.90 10.69
CA SER A 369 -13.84 -0.53 10.40
C SER A 369 -12.40 -1.02 10.54
N ALA A 370 -11.44 -0.33 9.91
CA ALA A 370 -10.02 -0.69 9.94
C ALA A 370 -9.44 -0.71 11.36
N MET A 371 -9.90 0.18 12.23
CA MET A 371 -9.41 0.35 13.60
C MET A 371 -10.32 -0.30 14.66
N SER A 372 -11.42 -0.95 14.25
CA SER A 372 -12.43 -1.49 15.17
C SER A 372 -12.96 -0.44 16.17
N SER A 373 -13.20 0.77 15.67
CA SER A 373 -13.64 1.92 16.44
C SER A 373 -15.17 2.05 16.44
N ASN A 374 -15.71 2.64 17.49
CA ASN A 374 -17.10 3.13 17.50
C ASN A 374 -17.17 4.45 16.72
N LEU A 375 -18.20 4.61 15.89
CA LEU A 375 -18.45 5.83 15.15
C LEU A 375 -19.62 6.60 15.77
N VAL A 376 -19.41 7.88 16.09
CA VAL A 376 -20.44 8.78 16.60
C VAL A 376 -20.67 9.90 15.59
N ALA A 377 -21.79 9.85 14.89
CA ALA A 377 -22.18 10.86 13.91
C ALA A 377 -22.97 11.99 14.59
N ILE A 378 -22.46 13.22 14.45
CA ILE A 378 -23.03 14.42 15.07
C ILE A 378 -23.78 15.24 14.01
N ASN A 379 -25.09 15.32 14.17
CA ASN A 379 -25.95 16.23 13.41
C ASN A 379 -26.16 17.52 14.21
N ILE A 380 -25.94 18.68 13.59
CA ILE A 380 -26.14 19.99 14.23
C ILE A 380 -27.10 20.83 13.39
N ASN A 381 -28.33 20.96 13.89
CA ASN A 381 -29.35 21.76 13.24
C ASN A 381 -29.11 23.25 13.51
N GLN A 382 -29.15 24.06 12.45
CA GLN A 382 -29.27 25.50 12.61
C GLN A 382 -30.68 25.86 13.11
N PRO A 383 -30.84 26.92 13.92
CA PRO A 383 -32.14 27.25 14.52
C PRO A 383 -33.27 27.48 13.49
N LYS A 384 -34.49 27.11 13.89
CA LYS A 384 -35.69 26.91 13.05
C LYS A 384 -36.07 28.04 12.08
N PHE A 385 -35.57 29.26 12.25
CA PHE A 385 -35.89 30.41 11.38
C PHE A 385 -35.20 30.37 10.00
N LEU A 386 -34.27 29.43 9.76
CA LEU A 386 -33.57 29.23 8.48
C LEU A 386 -33.97 27.93 7.74
N GLN A 387 -34.91 27.15 8.29
CA GLN A 387 -35.22 25.81 7.80
C GLN A 387 -36.52 25.80 6.97
N GLN A 388 -36.40 25.85 5.65
CA GLN A 388 -37.42 25.32 4.73
C GLN A 388 -36.73 24.19 3.95
N ASP A 389 -37.24 22.95 4.07
CA ASP A 389 -36.79 21.69 3.43
C ASP A 389 -35.77 20.76 4.15
N SER A 390 -35.38 21.02 5.41
CA SER A 390 -34.32 20.24 6.10
C SER A 390 -34.70 18.84 6.60
N GLU A 391 -35.95 18.58 7.00
CA GLU A 391 -36.31 17.33 7.71
C GLU A 391 -36.26 16.08 6.82
N LYS A 392 -36.72 16.16 5.56
CA LYS A 392 -36.66 15.02 4.62
C LYS A 392 -35.23 14.68 4.22
N GLN A 393 -34.38 15.70 4.10
CA GLN A 393 -32.97 15.52 3.72
C GLN A 393 -32.19 14.84 4.85
N LEU A 394 -32.45 15.20 6.11
CA LEU A 394 -31.82 14.57 7.28
C LEU A 394 -32.19 13.09 7.40
N ALA A 395 -33.46 12.74 7.20
CA ALA A 395 -33.90 11.34 7.24
C ALA A 395 -33.17 10.46 6.22
N GLY A 396 -33.03 10.93 4.97
CA GLY A 396 -32.29 10.21 3.94
C GLY A 396 -30.78 10.10 4.21
N THR A 397 -30.18 11.11 4.85
CA THR A 397 -28.77 11.05 5.26
C THR A 397 -28.56 10.03 6.38
N ILE A 398 -29.46 9.97 7.37
CA ILE A 398 -29.40 8.98 8.45
C ILE A 398 -29.53 7.55 7.90
N GLU A 399 -30.48 7.32 6.99
CA GLU A 399 -30.68 6.01 6.35
C GLU A 399 -29.39 5.53 5.65
N LYS A 400 -28.76 6.40 4.85
CA LYS A 400 -27.48 6.07 4.19
C LYS A 400 -26.34 5.79 5.16
N LEU A 401 -26.25 6.51 6.28
CA LEU A 401 -25.23 6.24 7.31
C LEU A 401 -25.48 4.88 7.97
N GLN A 402 -26.73 4.49 8.20
CA GLN A 402 -27.07 3.19 8.76
C GLN A 402 -26.73 2.06 7.77
N ASP A 403 -26.99 2.24 6.47
CA ASP A 403 -26.60 1.29 5.44
C ASP A 403 -25.08 1.11 5.39
N LEU A 404 -24.31 2.21 5.46
CA LEU A 404 -22.85 2.16 5.53
C LEU A 404 -22.35 1.46 6.79
N ALA A 405 -22.98 1.71 7.95
CA ALA A 405 -22.63 1.06 9.21
C ALA A 405 -22.80 -0.46 9.13
N LEU A 406 -23.91 -0.92 8.53
CA LEU A 406 -24.17 -2.34 8.31
C LEU A 406 -23.15 -2.95 7.33
N SER A 407 -22.83 -2.25 6.24
CA SER A 407 -21.87 -2.72 5.23
C SER A 407 -20.44 -2.84 5.77
N HIS A 408 -20.04 -1.95 6.68
CA HIS A 408 -18.69 -1.91 7.24
C HIS A 408 -18.56 -2.65 8.58
N GLU A 409 -19.66 -3.22 9.08
CA GLU A 409 -19.77 -3.85 10.41
C GLU A 409 -19.35 -2.90 11.56
N VAL A 410 -19.66 -1.62 11.44
CA VAL A 410 -19.28 -0.57 12.39
C VAL A 410 -20.44 -0.24 13.33
N GLN A 411 -20.16 -0.11 14.64
CA GLN A 411 -21.12 0.42 15.59
C GLN A 411 -21.29 1.93 15.38
N LEU A 412 -22.50 2.36 15.01
CA LEU A 412 -22.86 3.75 14.76
C LEU A 412 -23.83 4.29 15.80
N ASP A 413 -23.44 5.36 16.50
CA ASP A 413 -24.32 6.19 17.32
C ASP A 413 -24.57 7.53 16.62
N ILE A 414 -25.82 8.03 16.66
CA ILE A 414 -26.18 9.32 16.05
C ILE A 414 -26.67 10.27 17.14
N GLU A 415 -25.98 11.40 17.35
CA GLU A 415 -26.40 12.46 18.27
C GLU A 415 -26.88 13.70 17.49
N THR A 416 -27.97 14.33 17.93
CA THR A 416 -28.50 15.56 17.32
C THR A 416 -28.47 16.72 18.30
N HIS A 417 -27.94 17.87 17.86
CA HIS A 417 -27.86 19.10 18.63
C HIS A 417 -28.43 20.29 17.83
N GLU A 418 -28.68 21.41 18.52
CA GLU A 418 -29.13 22.66 17.91
C GLU A 418 -28.17 23.81 18.26
N GLY A 419 -27.72 24.57 17.27
CA GLY A 419 -26.93 25.79 17.47
C GLY A 419 -25.78 25.97 16.49
N ASN A 420 -24.66 26.52 16.97
CA ASN A 420 -23.49 26.79 16.12
C ASN A 420 -22.65 25.52 15.93
N GLU A 421 -22.61 25.01 14.70
CA GLU A 421 -21.89 23.79 14.30
C GLU A 421 -20.45 23.73 14.84
N ALA A 422 -19.64 24.76 14.59
CA ALA A 422 -18.23 24.77 15.00
C ALA A 422 -18.05 24.69 16.52
N LYS A 423 -18.85 25.44 17.29
CA LYS A 423 -18.75 25.45 18.76
C LYS A 423 -19.20 24.13 19.36
N ILE A 424 -20.39 23.66 18.96
CA ILE A 424 -20.99 22.44 19.50
C ILE A 424 -20.12 21.23 19.16
N PHE A 425 -19.67 21.09 17.91
CA PHE A 425 -18.81 19.98 17.53
C PHE A 425 -17.47 20.01 18.29
N SER A 426 -16.85 21.20 18.43
CA SER A 426 -15.63 21.36 19.22
C SER A 426 -15.82 20.94 20.68
N GLU A 427 -16.97 21.22 21.28
CA GLU A 427 -17.30 20.77 22.64
C GLU A 427 -17.45 19.26 22.74
N GLN A 428 -18.08 18.61 21.74
CA GLN A 428 -18.24 17.15 21.72
C GLN A 428 -16.91 16.40 21.54
N THR A 429 -15.87 17.03 20.97
CA THR A 429 -14.55 16.38 20.76
C THR A 429 -13.87 15.88 22.04
N SER A 430 -14.34 16.25 23.23
CA SER A 430 -13.88 15.62 24.48
C SER A 430 -14.26 14.14 24.62
N LYS A 431 -15.25 13.68 23.85
CA LYS A 431 -15.73 12.29 23.85
C LYS A 431 -15.03 11.40 22.82
N PHE A 432 -14.23 11.99 21.93
CA PHE A 432 -13.66 11.29 20.77
C PHE A 432 -12.14 11.22 20.88
N ASP A 433 -11.56 10.21 20.22
CA ASP A 433 -10.12 10.09 20.03
C ASP A 433 -9.70 10.70 18.68
N LEU A 434 -10.58 10.61 17.66
CA LEU A 434 -10.41 11.23 16.35
C LEU A 434 -11.70 11.94 15.94
N SER A 435 -11.60 13.16 15.41
CA SER A 435 -12.73 13.87 14.79
C SER A 435 -12.51 14.00 13.30
N ILE A 436 -13.53 13.67 12.50
CA ILE A 436 -13.50 13.77 11.03
C ILE A 436 -14.44 14.88 10.59
N VAL A 437 -13.88 15.82 9.81
CA VAL A 437 -14.60 16.98 9.29
C VAL A 437 -14.27 17.21 7.81
N SER A 438 -15.21 17.80 7.08
CA SER A 438 -14.99 18.25 5.70
C SER A 438 -15.53 19.67 5.49
N SER A 439 -15.07 20.33 4.42
CA SER A 439 -15.68 21.59 3.99
C SER A 439 -16.74 21.27 2.93
N SER A 440 -18.03 21.39 3.29
CA SER A 440 -19.12 21.23 2.33
C SER A 440 -18.95 22.16 1.10
N ALA A 441 -19.01 21.58 -0.11
CA ALA A 441 -18.94 22.30 -1.39
C ALA A 441 -20.04 23.38 -1.55
N THR A 442 -21.12 23.31 -0.76
CA THR A 442 -22.27 24.22 -0.85
C THR A 442 -22.17 25.47 0.05
N GLN A 443 -21.15 25.58 0.91
CA GLN A 443 -20.95 26.74 1.81
C GLN A 443 -19.50 27.25 1.80
N THR A 444 -19.10 27.89 0.69
CA THR A 444 -17.70 28.18 0.32
C THR A 444 -16.88 29.02 1.31
N TRP A 445 -17.48 29.85 2.16
CA TRP A 445 -16.75 30.62 3.19
C TRP A 445 -17.04 30.18 4.63
N GLN A 446 -18.28 29.78 4.94
CA GLN A 446 -18.66 29.37 6.29
C GLN A 446 -18.08 28.00 6.65
N GLY A 447 -18.10 27.03 5.74
CA GLY A 447 -17.53 25.69 5.98
C GLY A 447 -16.03 25.72 6.29
N ARG A 448 -15.25 26.52 5.57
CA ARG A 448 -13.82 26.71 5.85
C ARG A 448 -13.55 27.29 7.24
N LYS A 449 -14.40 28.20 7.71
CA LYS A 449 -14.28 28.76 9.07
C LYS A 449 -14.64 27.75 10.14
N ILE A 450 -15.59 26.85 9.87
CA ILE A 450 -15.96 25.78 10.79
C ILE A 450 -14.77 24.84 10.96
N VAL A 451 -14.18 24.36 9.87
CA VAL A 451 -12.98 23.51 9.91
C VAL A 451 -11.82 24.22 10.60
N GLU A 452 -11.50 25.47 10.24
CA GLU A 452 -10.43 26.24 10.92
C GLU A 452 -10.67 26.35 12.43
N PHE A 453 -11.93 26.56 12.84
CA PHE A 453 -12.31 26.65 14.26
C PHE A 453 -12.19 25.30 14.96
N VAL A 454 -12.74 24.23 14.40
CA VAL A 454 -12.69 22.87 14.96
C VAL A 454 -11.23 22.40 15.05
N SER A 455 -10.44 22.54 13.98
CA SER A 455 -9.02 22.15 13.97
C SER A 455 -8.18 22.91 14.98
N LYS A 456 -8.59 24.11 15.45
CA LYS A 456 -7.90 24.83 16.53
C LYS A 456 -8.42 24.46 17.93
N ASN A 457 -9.73 24.36 18.11
CA ASN A 457 -10.36 24.32 19.44
C ASN A 457 -10.76 22.91 19.91
N SER A 458 -10.60 21.87 19.08
CA SER A 458 -10.88 20.49 19.48
C SER A 458 -9.91 19.99 20.54
N LYS A 459 -10.37 19.05 21.36
CA LYS A 459 -9.58 18.36 22.39
C LYS A 459 -8.91 17.08 21.88
N CYS A 460 -9.36 16.56 20.74
CA CYS A 460 -8.78 15.39 20.07
C CYS A 460 -8.16 15.76 18.73
N SER A 461 -7.42 14.82 18.14
CA SER A 461 -6.91 14.90 16.78
C SER A 461 -8.05 15.11 15.79
N VAL A 462 -7.82 15.92 14.76
CA VAL A 462 -8.83 16.30 13.77
C VAL A 462 -8.33 15.96 12.37
N LEU A 463 -8.99 15.02 11.71
CA LEU A 463 -8.78 14.69 10.30
C LEU A 463 -9.73 15.54 9.43
N TYR A 464 -9.14 16.41 8.62
CA TYR A 464 -9.84 17.15 7.60
C TYR A 464 -9.76 16.43 6.26
N ILE A 465 -10.92 16.13 5.69
CA ILE A 465 -11.06 15.59 4.33
C ILE A 465 -11.39 16.76 3.39
N PRO A 466 -10.54 17.06 2.39
CA PRO A 466 -10.88 18.02 1.36
C PRO A 466 -12.09 17.52 0.56
N GLY A 467 -13.04 18.43 0.30
CA GLY A 467 -14.31 18.12 -0.36
C GLY A 467 -14.40 18.58 -1.80
#